data_AF-C6ARC4-F1
#
_entry.id   AF-C6ARC4-F1
#
_cell.length_a   1.000
_cell.length_b   1.000
_cell.length_c   1.000
_cell.angle_alpha   90.00
_cell.angle_beta   90.00
_cell.angle_gamma   90.00
#
_symmetry.space_group_name_H-M   'P 1'
#
loop_
_entity.id
_entity.type
_entity.pdbx_description
1 polymer ?
#
loop_
_entity_poly.entity_id
_entity_poly.type
_entity_poly.pdbx_seq_one_letter_code
_entity_poly.pdbx_strand_id
1 'polypeptide(L)'
;MSEAASWIGQDLPPIVRDGIEYFLLSYQSELYLIPNRCPHRGGPFKFGFINERNRIVCPMHHNAYSIEKLIARDTTLKLTAEPV
;
A
#
# COMPACT_ATOMS: atom_id res chain seq x y z
N MET A 1 21.07 8.74 7.11
CA MET A 1 20.64 7.79 6.05
C MET A 1 19.20 8.16 5.76
N SER A 2 18.89 8.72 4.59
CA SER A 2 17.50 9.06 4.30
C SER A 2 16.72 7.76 4.11
N GLU A 3 15.74 7.50 4.96
CA GLU A 3 14.76 6.47 4.65
C GLU A 3 14.16 6.80 3.28
N ALA A 4 14.18 5.83 2.37
CA ALA A 4 13.62 6.04 1.04
C ALA A 4 12.17 6.50 1.18
N ALA A 5 11.80 7.52 0.41
CA ALA A 5 10.44 8.04 0.40
C ALA A 5 9.46 6.90 0.12
N SER A 6 8.34 6.89 0.85
CA SER A 6 7.28 5.91 0.67
C SER A 6 6.79 5.89 -0.78
N TRP A 7 6.56 4.72 -1.34
CA TRP A 7 6.19 4.56 -2.76
C TRP A 7 5.09 3.52 -2.92
N ILE A 8 4.13 3.82 -3.80
CA ILE A 8 3.09 2.88 -4.26
C ILE A 8 3.58 2.30 -5.57
N GLY A 9 3.62 0.97 -5.69
CA GLY A 9 3.90 0.25 -6.92
C GLY A 9 2.79 0.37 -7.96
N GLN A 10 2.43 1.60 -8.34
CA GLN A 10 1.30 1.93 -9.19
C GLN A 10 1.44 1.30 -10.59
N ASP A 11 2.67 1.27 -11.11
CA ASP A 11 3.00 0.70 -12.42
C ASP A 11 3.13 -0.83 -12.40
N LEU A 12 3.08 -1.45 -11.23
CA LEU A 12 3.12 -2.90 -11.09
C LEU A 12 1.71 -3.50 -11.26
N PRO A 13 1.61 -4.74 -11.77
CA PRO A 13 0.36 -5.49 -11.69
C PRO A 13 -0.03 -5.72 -10.22
N PRO A 14 -1.33 -5.79 -9.90
CA PRO A 14 -1.75 -6.20 -8.57
C PRO A 14 -1.30 -7.65 -8.32
N ILE A 15 -1.01 -7.95 -7.05
CA ILE A 15 -0.75 -9.32 -6.59
C ILE A 15 -2.08 -9.90 -6.12
N VAL A 16 -2.43 -11.10 -6.58
CA VAL A 16 -3.68 -11.77 -6.19
C VAL A 16 -3.37 -12.96 -5.31
N ARG A 17 -3.99 -13.02 -4.13
CA ARG A 17 -3.90 -14.15 -3.21
C ARG A 17 -5.26 -14.40 -2.57
N ASP A 18 -5.73 -15.65 -2.61
CA ASP A 18 -7.00 -16.07 -2.00
C ASP A 18 -8.20 -15.20 -2.45
N GLY A 19 -8.20 -14.76 -3.71
CA GLY A 19 -9.23 -13.89 -4.29
C GLY A 19 -9.13 -12.42 -3.88
N ILE A 20 -8.12 -12.02 -3.11
CA ILE A 20 -7.88 -10.64 -2.70
C ILE A 20 -6.78 -10.04 -3.57
N GLU A 21 -7.05 -8.87 -4.15
CA GLU A 21 -6.04 -8.06 -4.83
C GLU A 21 -5.27 -7.19 -3.84
N TYR A 22 -3.95 -7.14 -4.01
CA TYR A 22 -3.02 -6.33 -3.25
C TYR A 22 -2.20 -5.43 -4.17
N PHE A 23 -1.74 -4.30 -3.64
CA PHE A 23 -0.71 -3.48 -4.27
C PHE A 23 0.51 -3.41 -3.38
N LEU A 24 1.67 -3.20 -4.01
CA LEU A 24 2.94 -3.09 -3.32
C LEU A 24 3.12 -1.67 -2.74
N LEU A 25 3.47 -1.60 -1.46
CA LEU A 25 3.88 -0.38 -0.77
C LEU A 25 5.31 -0.55 -0.28
N SER A 26 6.17 0.40 -0.60
CA SER A 26 7.45 0.60 0.10
C SER A 26 7.28 1.66 1.18
N TYR A 27 7.67 1.33 2.40
CA TYR A 27 7.64 2.24 3.56
C TYR A 27 8.78 1.91 4.51
N GLN A 28 9.64 2.88 4.82
CA GLN A 28 10.81 2.72 5.72
C GLN A 28 11.74 1.55 5.34
N SER A 29 12.05 1.42 4.04
CA SER A 29 12.88 0.32 3.49
C SER A 29 12.25 -1.07 3.57
N GLU A 30 10.97 -1.16 3.92
CA GLU A 30 10.23 -2.41 4.04
C GLU A 30 9.14 -2.47 2.95
N LEU A 31 8.81 -3.69 2.51
CA LEU A 31 7.79 -3.93 1.50
C LEU A 31 6.54 -4.55 2.12
N TYR A 32 5.38 -4.03 1.74
CA TYR A 32 4.08 -4.48 2.22
C TYR A 32 3.13 -4.73 1.04
N LEU A 33 2.30 -5.76 1.16
CA LEU A 33 1.12 -5.97 0.34
C LEU A 33 -0.10 -5.45 1.09
N ILE A 34 -0.66 -4.36 0.58
CA ILE A 34 -1.86 -3.73 1.13
C ILE A 34 -3.05 -4.12 0.24
N PRO A 35 -4.22 -4.48 0.80
CA PRO A 35 -5.41 -4.71 -0.02
C PRO A 35 -5.68 -3.53 -0.96
N ASN A 36 -5.86 -3.82 -2.25
CA ASN A 36 -6.12 -2.83 -3.29
C ASN A 36 -7.51 -2.17 -3.16
N ARG A 37 -8.29 -2.56 -2.15
CA ARG A 37 -9.64 -2.08 -1.91
C ARG A 37 -9.64 -0.95 -0.88
N CYS A 38 -9.94 0.27 -1.32
CA CYS A 38 -10.07 1.43 -0.44
C CYS A 38 -11.14 1.19 0.65
N PRO A 39 -10.86 1.44 1.95
CA PRO A 39 -11.77 1.14 3.06
C PRO A 39 -13.09 1.90 3.05
N HIS A 40 -13.18 3.01 2.30
CA HIS A 40 -14.43 3.76 2.20
C HIS A 40 -15.48 3.03 1.35
N ARG A 41 -15.18 2.81 0.06
CA ARG A 41 -16.15 2.26 -0.91
C ARG A 41 -15.50 1.31 -1.93
N GLY A 42 -14.29 0.84 -1.64
CA GLY A 42 -13.61 -0.18 -2.43
C GLY A 42 -12.95 0.28 -3.72
N GLY A 43 -12.72 1.57 -3.92
CA GLY A 43 -11.93 2.08 -5.05
C GLY A 43 -10.48 1.54 -5.06
N PRO A 44 -9.84 1.46 -6.23
CA PRO A 44 -8.52 0.83 -6.40
C PRO A 44 -7.39 1.71 -5.82
N PHE A 45 -6.78 1.31 -4.71
CA PHE A 45 -5.70 2.08 -4.08
C PHE A 45 -4.42 2.12 -4.91
N LYS A 46 -4.15 1.10 -5.73
CA LYS A 46 -2.94 1.04 -6.56
C LYS A 46 -2.79 2.23 -7.52
N PHE A 47 -3.89 2.88 -7.89
CA PHE A 47 -3.89 4.06 -8.76
C PHE A 47 -3.93 5.38 -7.99
N GLY A 48 -3.78 5.32 -6.67
CA GLY A 48 -3.66 6.49 -5.81
C GLY A 48 -2.25 7.05 -5.76
N PHE A 49 -2.00 7.92 -4.79
CA PHE A 49 -0.68 8.51 -4.57
C PHE A 49 -0.41 8.70 -3.08
N ILE A 50 0.85 8.91 -2.71
CA ILE A 50 1.25 9.28 -1.34
C ILE A 50 1.40 10.79 -1.30
N ASN A 51 0.70 11.43 -0.35
CA ASN A 51 0.81 12.87 -0.16
C ASN A 51 1.95 13.24 0.82
N GLU A 52 2.20 14.54 0.95
CA GLU A 52 3.24 15.13 1.82
C GLU A 52 3.11 14.74 3.31
N ARG A 53 1.95 14.23 3.74
CA ARG A 53 1.69 13.80 5.11
C ARG A 53 1.85 12.29 5.31
N ASN A 54 2.53 11.59 4.38
CA ASN A 54 2.68 10.14 4.38
C ASN A 54 1.34 9.40 4.48
N ARG A 55 0.36 9.83 3.68
CA ARG A 55 -0.93 9.18 3.56
C ARG A 55 -1.18 8.72 2.14
N ILE A 56 -1.75 7.53 2.01
CA ILE A 56 -2.24 7.01 0.72
C ILE A 56 -3.58 7.67 0.42
N VAL A 57 -3.66 8.36 -0.71
CA VAL A 57 -4.84 9.04 -1.20
C VAL A 57 -5.52 8.17 -2.26
N CYS A 58 -6.77 7.80 -2.03
CA CYS A 58 -7.56 7.06 -3.00
C CYS A 58 -7.88 7.97 -4.22
N PRO A 59 -7.69 7.50 -5.46
CA PRO A 59 -7.88 8.32 -6.66
C PRO A 59 -9.35 8.65 -6.94
N MET A 60 -10.29 7.87 -6.36
CA MET A 60 -11.71 8.00 -6.67
C MET A 60 -12.35 9.22 -5.97
N HIS A 61 -12.08 9.39 -4.68
CA HIS A 61 -12.73 10.40 -3.83
C HIS A 61 -11.76 11.14 -2.91
N HIS A 62 -10.45 10.98 -3.13
CA HIS A 62 -9.37 11.67 -2.40
C HIS A 62 -9.32 11.47 -0.88
N ASN A 63 -10.00 10.44 -0.35
CA ASN A 63 -9.82 10.05 1.04
C ASN A 63 -8.36 9.63 1.28
N ALA A 64 -7.75 10.21 2.32
CA ALA A 64 -6.37 9.99 2.68
C ALA A 64 -6.25 9.12 3.94
N TYR A 65 -5.46 8.05 3.87
CA TYR A 65 -5.29 7.07 4.93
C TYR A 65 -3.83 7.02 5.39
N SER A 66 -3.61 7.04 6.71
CA SER A 66 -2.27 6.88 7.29
C SER A 66 -1.66 5.54 6.86
N ILE A 67 -0.41 5.59 6.36
CA ILE A 67 0.34 4.39 5.99
C ILE A 67 0.51 3.46 7.20
N GLU A 68 0.96 3.99 8.34
CA GLU A 68 1.11 3.24 9.60
C GLU A 68 -0.16 2.48 9.99
N LYS A 69 -1.32 3.14 9.89
CA LYS A 69 -2.61 2.50 10.20
C LYS A 69 -3.05 1.47 9.16
N LEU A 70 -2.58 1.56 7.91
CA LEU A 70 -2.84 0.54 6.89
C LEU A 70 -1.92 -0.67 7.09
N ILE A 71 -0.63 -0.46 7.39
CA ILE A 71 0.31 -1.56 7.60
C ILE A 71 0.03 -2.35 8.88
N ALA A 72 -0.55 -1.72 9.90
CA ALA A 72 -0.93 -2.37 11.16
C ALA A 72 -2.19 -3.24 11.07
N ARG A 73 -2.85 -3.35 9.92
CA ARG A 73 -4.05 -4.18 9.74
C ARG A 73 -3.66 -5.64 9.55
N ASP A 74 -4.49 -6.53 10.07
CA ASP A 74 -4.43 -7.98 9.85
C ASP A 74 -4.50 -8.38 8.37
N THR A 75 -5.17 -7.57 7.55
CA THR A 75 -5.26 -7.76 6.10
C THR A 75 -3.99 -7.38 5.34
N THR A 76 -3.00 -6.77 5.99
CA THR A 76 -1.74 -6.38 5.36
C THR A 76 -0.70 -7.48 5.53
N LEU A 77 0.03 -7.80 4.46
CA LEU A 77 1.11 -8.77 4.50
C LEU A 77 2.46 -8.04 4.39
N LYS A 78 3.37 -8.27 5.34
CA LYS A 78 4.76 -7.81 5.20
C LYS A 78 5.52 -8.81 4.33
N LEU A 79 6.21 -8.33 3.31
CA LEU A 79 7.11 -9.16 2.51
C LEU A 79 8.47 -9.24 3.20
N THR A 80 8.92 -10.45 3.48
CA THR A 80 10.23 -10.73 4.04
C THR A 80 11.03 -11.53 3.03
N ALA A 81 12.29 -11.14 2.80
CA ALA A 81 13.21 -12.03 2.12
C ALA A 81 13.66 -13.10 3.14
N GLU A 82 13.50 -14.36 2.79
CA GLU A 82 14.28 -15.41 3.46
C GLU A 82 15.70 -15.37 2.88
N PRO A 83 16.74 -15.44 3.73
CA PRO A 83 18.10 -15.59 3.22
C PRO A 83 18.18 -16.91 2.43
N VAL A 84 18.68 -16.82 1.20
CA VAL A 84 18.96 -17.96 0.31
C VAL A 84 20.18 -18.72 0.83
#